data_AF-A0A645GB42-F1
#
_entry.id   AF-A0A645GB42-F1
#
_cell.length_a   1.000
_cell.length_b   1.000
_cell.length_c   1.000
_cell.angle_alpha   90.00
_cell.angle_beta   90.00
_cell.angle_gamma   90.00
#
_symmetry.space_group_name_H-M   'P 1'
#
loop_
_entity.id
_entity.type
_entity.pdbx_description
1 polymer ?
#
loop_
_entity_poly.entity_id
_entity_poly.type
_entity_poly.pdbx_seq_one_letter_code
_entity_poly.pdbx_strand_id
1 'polypeptide(L)' 'MAVEEVAESADVPLINIRGALLREPDYRAFVAADGLHLNEEGQRRVALAVGKYVERRFAR' A
#
# COMPACT_ATOMS: atom_id res chain seq x y z
N MET A 1 4.89 -9.79 10.28
CA MET A 1 4.11 -10.52 9.23
C MET A 1 5.11 -11.11 8.25
N ALA A 2 4.82 -12.28 7.67
CA ALA A 2 5.76 -12.98 6.78
C ALA A 2 6.41 -12.11 5.68
N VAL A 3 5.66 -11.20 5.04
CA VAL A 3 6.23 -10.31 3.99
C VAL A 3 7.18 -9.24 4.56
N GLU A 4 6.89 -8.72 5.75
CA GLU A 4 7.75 -7.73 6.44
C GLU A 4 9.06 -8.37 6.87
N GLU A 5 8.99 -9.56 7.45
CA GLU A 5 10.15 -10.35 7.89
C GLU A 5 11.05 -10.73 6.70
N VAL A 6 10.45 -11.16 5.58
CA VAL A 6 11.20 -11.45 4.35
C VAL A 6 11.90 -10.19 3.82
N ALA A 7 11.19 -9.07 3.73
CA ALA A 7 11.78 -7.83 3.23
C ALA A 7 12.95 -7.34 4.11
N GLU A 8 12.79 -7.41 5.43
CA GLU A 8 13.83 -7.09 6.40
C GLU A 8 15.03 -8.02 6.25
N SER A 9 14.81 -9.34 6.18
CA SER A 9 15.88 -10.34 6.06
C SER A 9 16.69 -10.22 4.76
N ALA A 10 16.07 -9.70 3.70
CA ALA A 10 16.69 -9.54 2.39
C ALA A 10 17.24 -8.13 2.15
N ASP A 11 17.15 -7.22 3.14
CA ASP A 11 17.53 -5.80 3.01
C ASP A 11 16.89 -5.12 1.78
N VAL A 12 15.61 -5.42 1.53
CA VAL A 12 14.85 -4.82 0.44
C VAL A 12 13.76 -3.89 0.96
N PRO A 13 13.54 -2.72 0.32
CA PRO A 13 12.47 -1.83 0.73
C PRO A 13 11.09 -2.46 0.55
N LEU A 14 10.19 -2.21 1.52
CA LEU A 14 8.80 -2.66 1.49
C LEU A 14 7.83 -1.48 1.52
N ILE A 15 6.88 -1.48 0.58
CA ILE A 15 5.74 -0.55 0.58
C ILE A 15 4.51 -1.30 1.11
N ASN A 16 4.07 -0.97 2.32
CA ASN A 16 2.93 -1.63 2.96
C ASN A 16 1.57 -1.09 2.44
N ILE A 17 1.13 -1.62 1.29
CA ILE A 17 -0.16 -1.28 0.67
C ILE A 17 -1.34 -1.70 1.54
N ARG A 18 -1.26 -2.87 2.19
CA ARG A 18 -2.30 -3.35 3.10
C ARG A 18 -2.58 -2.30 4.19
N GLY A 19 -1.54 -1.78 4.82
CA GLY A 19 -1.66 -0.73 5.83
C GLY A 19 -2.24 0.58 5.26
N ALA A 20 -1.97 0.91 3.99
CA ALA A 20 -2.55 2.09 3.36
C ALA A 20 -4.07 2.01 3.17
N LEU A 21 -4.61 0.80 2.97
CA LEU A 21 -6.05 0.57 2.79
C LEU A 21 -6.77 0.30 4.11
N LEU A 22 -6.19 -0.54 4.99
CA LEU A 22 -6.85 -1.00 6.22
C LEU A 22 -6.78 -0.02 7.40
N ARG A 23 -6.06 1.10 7.27
CA ARG A 23 -6.08 2.18 8.28
C ARG A 23 -7.43 2.92 8.33
N GLU A 24 -8.24 2.77 7.29
CA GLU A 24 -9.58 3.34 7.24
C GLU A 24 -10.60 2.35 7.82
N PRO A 25 -11.56 2.81 8.64
CA PRO A 25 -12.56 1.94 9.26
C PRO A 25 -13.39 1.13 8.24
N ASP A 26 -13.64 1.70 7.06
CA ASP A 26 -14.37 1.03 5.98
C ASP A 26 -13.50 0.84 4.73
N TYR A 27 -12.58 -0.12 4.79
CA TYR A 27 -11.72 -0.46 3.65
C TYR A 27 -12.50 -0.97 2.43
N ARG A 28 -13.76 -1.41 2.59
CA ARG A 28 -14.60 -1.91 1.49
C ARG A 28 -14.91 -0.79 0.49
N ALA A 29 -14.89 0.46 0.93
CA ALA A 29 -15.01 1.63 0.07
C ALA A 29 -13.89 1.74 -0.99
N PHE A 30 -12.81 0.96 -0.88
CA PHE A 30 -11.68 0.96 -1.83
C PHE A 30 -11.62 -0.27 -2.73
N VAL A 31 -12.54 -1.21 -2.55
CA VAL A 31 -12.59 -2.47 -3.30
C VAL A 31 -13.68 -2.35 -4.37
N ALA A 32 -13.41 -2.92 -5.53
CA ALA A 32 -14.38 -3.04 -6.61
C ALA A 32 -15.49 -4.04 -6.24
N ALA A 33 -16.54 -4.09 -7.06
CA ALA A 33 -17.69 -4.96 -6.81
C ALA A 33 -17.34 -6.46 -6.75
N ASP A 34 -16.22 -6.87 -7.36
CA ASP A 34 -15.73 -8.25 -7.32
C ASP A 34 -15.08 -8.65 -5.99
N GLY A 35 -14.86 -7.71 -5.07
CA GLY A 35 -14.25 -7.97 -3.77
C GLY A 35 -12.74 -8.25 -3.82
N LEU A 36 -12.10 -8.17 -4.99
CA LEU A 36 -10.69 -8.49 -5.18
C LEU A 36 -9.88 -7.30 -5.72
N HIS A 37 -10.40 -6.62 -6.74
CA HIS A 37 -9.71 -5.48 -7.34
C HIS A 37 -9.95 -4.22 -6.52
N LEU A 38 -9.02 -3.27 -6.62
CA LEU A 38 -9.25 -1.94 -6.08
C LEU A 38 -10.09 -1.13 -7.06
N ASN A 39 -11.03 -0.35 -6.53
CA ASN A 39 -11.70 0.67 -7.30
C ASN A 39 -10.78 1.90 -7.49
N GLU A 40 -11.27 2.93 -8.17
CA GLU A 40 -10.50 4.14 -8.47
C GLU A 40 -9.91 4.80 -7.21
N GLU A 41 -10.67 4.86 -6.13
CA GLU A 41 -10.22 5.44 -4.87
C GLU A 41 -9.14 4.57 -4.19
N GLY A 42 -9.32 3.24 -4.23
CA GLY A 42 -8.28 2.32 -3.77
C GLY A 42 -6.97 2.47 -4.56
N GLN A 43 -7.05 2.59 -5.89
CA GLN A 43 -5.89 2.84 -6.74
C GLN A 43 -5.21 4.17 -6.41
N ARG A 44 -5.98 5.25 -6.18
CA ARG A 44 -5.43 6.55 -5.73
C ARG A 44 -4.65 6.40 -4.43
N ARG A 45 -5.16 5.65 -3.46
CA ARG A 45 -4.47 5.44 -2.17
C ARG A 45 -3.17 4.66 -2.33
N VAL A 46 -3.15 3.66 -3.21
CA VAL A 46 -1.92 2.94 -3.59
C VAL A 46 -0.92 3.91 -4.21
N ALA A 47 -1.34 4.70 -5.19
CA ALA A 47 -0.48 5.67 -5.86
C ALA A 47 0.12 6.68 -4.87
N LEU A 48 -0.67 7.20 -3.92
CA LEU A 48 -0.19 8.08 -2.85
C LEU A 48 0.82 7.39 -1.93
N ALA A 49 0.61 6.12 -1.57
CA ALA A 49 1.54 5.37 -0.74
C ALA A 49 2.89 5.16 -1.43
N VAL A 50 2.86 4.83 -2.73
CA VAL A 50 4.05 4.69 -3.57
C VAL A 50 4.76 6.03 -3.74
N GLY A 51 4.03 7.10 -4.06
CA GLY A 51 4.58 8.45 -4.21
C GLY A 51 5.31 8.91 -2.95
N LYS A 52 4.69 8.77 -1.77
CA LYS A 52 5.33 9.08 -0.48
C LYS A 52 6.60 8.27 -0.22
N TYR A 53 6.64 7.01 -0.66
CA TYR A 53 7.86 6.20 -0.55
C TYR A 53 8.95 6.74 -1.47
N VAL A 54 8.63 7.01 -2.73
CA VAL A 54 9.56 7.56 -3.73
C VAL A 54 10.12 8.92 -3.26
N GLU A 55 9.26 9.82 -2.80
CA GLU A 55 9.66 11.11 -2.23
C GLU A 55 10.66 10.94 -1.09
N ARG A 56 10.32 10.15 -0.06
CA ARG A 56 11.25 9.92 1.07
C ARG A 56 12.57 9.28 0.65
N ARG A 57 12.58 8.47 -0.40
CA ARG A 57 13.73 7.68 -0.79
C ARG A 57 14.65 8.38 -1.79
N PHE A 58 14.10 9.31 -2.59
CA PHE A 58 14.77 9.89 -3.75
C PHE A 58 14.62 11.40 -3.88
N ALA A 59 13.69 12.06 -3.19
CA ALA A 59 13.67 13.51 -3.13
C ALA A 59 14.85 13.97 -2.26
N ARG A 60 15.67 14.85 -2.83
CA ARG A 60 16.83 15.48 -2.18
C ARG A 60 16.38 16.64 -1.31
#